data_AF-A0A8S7BVZ4-F1
#
_entry.id   AF-A0A8S7BVZ4-F1
#
_cell.length_a   1.000
_cell.length_b   1.000
_cell.length_c   1.000
_cell.angle_alpha   90.00
_cell.angle_beta   90.00
_cell.angle_gamma   90.00
#
_symmetry.space_group_name_H-M   'P 1'
#
loop_
_entity.id
_entity.type
_entity.pdbx_description
1 polymer ?
#
loop_
_entity_poly.entity_id
_entity_poly.type
_entity_poly.pdbx_seq_one_letter_code
_entity_poly.pdbx_strand_id
1 'polypeptide(L)'
;TATGARLQSLLFGITTAGFNKEGICYEQRDYAIKVLRGYNSDVEGAVKDDSYFAIIYTLDEGDDPFDETVWQKANPGLGICKRWDDLRRLAKKAKEQVSARVNFFTKHMNVWVTAESAWMDMIKWEKCEYIAPRHELKTYPMWVGVDLAHKIDICAAAKLWRTDNGHVHADFKFWLPEGRLERCSRQQAELYRKWAEMDKLILTDGDVIDHAQIKSDLLEWIGGENLRELGFDPWSAMQFSLALAEEGIPLVEVPQTVRNLSEAMKETESLVYAGRFHHSNHPVMNWMMSNVTVKPDKNDNIFPNKSTPEAKIDGPVAMFTAMSRMLVNGGEPELDLSEHLVSVGIRSL
;
A
#
# COMPACT_ATOMS: atom_id res chain seq x y z
N THR A 1 21.84 33.19 -12.01
CA THR A 1 23.10 32.40 -12.04
C THR A 1 24.28 33.29 -11.71
N ALA A 2 25.21 32.81 -10.87
CA ALA A 2 26.37 33.54 -10.33
C ALA A 2 27.68 33.22 -11.09
N THR A 3 27.61 33.18 -12.42
CA THR A 3 28.75 32.85 -13.31
C THR A 3 29.39 34.08 -13.95
N GLY A 4 28.73 35.24 -13.92
CA GLY A 4 29.17 36.46 -14.62
C GLY A 4 30.43 37.13 -14.07
N ALA A 5 30.93 36.72 -12.90
CA ALA A 5 32.11 37.32 -12.27
C ALA A 5 33.45 36.66 -12.65
N ARG A 6 33.44 35.52 -13.38
CA ARG A 6 34.66 34.79 -13.75
C ARG A 6 34.67 34.44 -15.24
N LEU A 7 35.80 34.69 -15.90
CA LEU A 7 36.00 34.44 -17.34
C LEU A 7 35.84 32.97 -17.76
N GLN A 8 36.15 32.03 -16.86
CA GLN A 8 36.01 30.58 -17.08
C GLN A 8 35.31 29.95 -15.87
N SER A 9 34.02 30.24 -15.70
CA SER A 9 33.23 29.62 -14.64
C SER A 9 32.78 28.21 -15.05
N LEU A 10 32.91 27.25 -14.13
CA LEU A 10 32.42 25.88 -14.30
C LEU A 10 31.32 25.62 -13.27
N LEU A 11 30.18 25.10 -13.73
CA LEU A 11 29.11 24.62 -12.87
C LEU A 11 29.05 23.09 -13.00
N PHE A 12 29.18 22.39 -11.88
CA PHE A 12 29.15 20.93 -11.84
C PHE A 12 27.90 20.48 -11.09
N GLY A 13 27.10 19.65 -11.73
CA GLY A 13 25.87 19.09 -11.16
C GLY A 13 25.89 17.57 -11.25
N ILE A 14 25.46 16.92 -10.17
CA ILE A 14 25.17 15.49 -10.16
C ILE A 14 23.67 15.31 -9.90
N THR A 15 23.06 14.36 -10.57
CA THR A 15 21.65 14.01 -10.36
C THR A 15 21.47 12.50 -10.45
N THR A 16 20.37 12.01 -9.90
CA THR A 16 19.94 10.61 -9.98
C THR A 16 18.48 10.61 -10.39
N ALA A 17 18.08 9.61 -11.16
CA ALA A 17 16.71 9.45 -11.56
C ALA A 17 15.79 9.41 -10.33
N GLY A 18 14.61 9.96 -10.52
CA GLY A 18 13.58 10.01 -9.51
C GLY A 18 12.22 9.83 -10.15
N PHE A 19 11.23 10.31 -9.43
CA PHE A 19 9.82 10.19 -9.81
C PHE A 19 9.21 11.50 -10.30
N ASN A 20 9.83 12.63 -10.00
CA ASN A 20 9.34 13.94 -10.41
C ASN A 20 9.93 14.32 -11.78
N LYS A 21 9.20 14.00 -12.86
CA LYS A 21 9.58 14.36 -14.23
C LYS A 21 9.36 15.84 -14.57
N GLU A 22 8.72 16.60 -13.67
CA GLU A 22 8.49 18.05 -13.82
C GLU A 22 9.55 18.88 -13.08
N GLY A 23 10.47 18.22 -12.35
CA GLY A 23 11.50 18.90 -11.58
C GLY A 23 12.75 19.25 -12.40
N ILE A 24 13.54 20.20 -11.88
CA ILE A 24 14.79 20.69 -12.49
C ILE A 24 15.77 19.57 -12.88
N CYS A 25 15.80 18.46 -12.14
CA CYS A 25 16.67 17.33 -12.46
C CYS A 25 16.28 16.64 -13.77
N TYR A 26 14.98 16.51 -14.04
CA TYR A 26 14.49 15.94 -15.28
C TYR A 26 14.66 16.92 -16.44
N GLU A 27 14.41 18.21 -16.20
CA GLU A 27 14.65 19.28 -17.18
C GLU A 27 16.11 19.32 -17.64
N GLN A 28 17.07 19.30 -16.70
CA GLN A 28 18.50 19.27 -17.02
C GLN A 28 18.89 17.97 -17.75
N ARG A 29 18.29 16.84 -17.40
CA ARG A 29 18.51 15.58 -18.13
C ARG A 29 17.97 15.64 -19.56
N ASP A 30 16.78 16.20 -19.77
CA ASP A 30 16.18 16.36 -21.09
C ASP A 30 17.05 17.27 -21.97
N TYR A 31 17.54 18.38 -21.42
CA TYR A 31 18.51 19.24 -22.09
C TYR A 31 19.81 18.48 -22.43
N ALA A 32 20.38 17.75 -21.48
CA ALA A 32 21.56 16.93 -21.70
C ALA A 32 21.37 15.91 -22.84
N ILE A 33 20.19 15.26 -22.92
CA ILE A 33 19.87 14.32 -24.02
C ILE A 33 19.83 15.06 -25.37
N LYS A 34 19.22 16.24 -25.42
CA LYS A 34 19.15 17.05 -26.65
C LYS A 34 20.53 17.50 -27.12
N VAL A 35 21.41 17.88 -26.21
CA VAL A 35 22.81 18.24 -26.51
C VAL A 35 23.58 17.02 -27.01
N LEU A 36 23.50 15.88 -26.30
CA LEU A 36 24.18 14.64 -26.69
C LEU A 36 23.72 14.11 -28.06
N ARG A 37 22.42 14.22 -28.38
CA ARG A 37 21.90 13.86 -29.71
C ARG A 37 22.36 14.84 -30.80
N GLY A 38 22.52 16.12 -30.48
CA GLY A 38 22.94 17.18 -31.40
C GLY A 38 24.42 17.21 -31.73
N TYR A 39 25.26 16.45 -31.02
CA TYR A 39 26.71 16.48 -31.18
C TYR A 39 27.17 16.01 -32.58
N ASN A 40 26.44 15.11 -33.25
CA ASN A 40 26.81 14.56 -34.56
C ASN A 40 25.62 14.28 -35.51
N SER A 41 24.45 14.86 -35.25
CA SER A 41 23.26 14.59 -36.09
C SER A 41 22.31 15.78 -36.17
N ASP A 42 21.70 15.98 -37.34
CA ASP A 42 20.63 16.96 -37.55
C ASP A 42 19.26 16.32 -37.24
N VAL A 43 19.15 15.69 -36.08
CA VAL A 43 17.90 15.09 -35.59
C VAL A 43 16.97 16.20 -35.08
N GLU A 44 15.69 16.12 -35.44
CA GLU A 44 14.67 17.07 -35.01
C GLU A 44 14.61 17.15 -33.47
N GLY A 45 14.72 18.37 -32.92
CA GLY A 45 14.74 18.64 -31.48
C GLY A 45 16.12 18.59 -30.80
N ALA A 46 17.20 18.38 -31.55
CA ALA A 46 18.57 18.42 -31.03
C ALA A 46 19.08 19.86 -30.76
N VAL A 47 19.97 20.02 -29.79
CA VAL A 47 20.56 21.32 -29.40
C VAL A 47 22.06 21.27 -29.61
N LYS A 48 22.65 22.29 -30.25
CA LYS A 48 24.12 22.46 -30.35
C LYS A 48 24.57 23.46 -29.29
N ASP A 49 25.24 22.96 -28.24
CA ASP A 49 25.75 23.77 -27.13
C ASP A 49 27.11 23.22 -26.66
N ASP A 50 28.19 23.80 -27.18
CA ASP A 50 29.56 23.38 -26.86
C ASP A 50 29.99 23.76 -25.43
N SER A 51 29.19 24.57 -24.72
CA SER A 51 29.46 24.95 -23.33
C SER A 51 28.94 23.93 -22.32
N TYR A 52 28.12 22.97 -22.77
CA TYR A 52 27.45 21.99 -21.92
C TYR A 52 28.02 20.58 -22.12
N PHE A 53 28.67 20.07 -21.09
CA PHE A 53 29.14 18.68 -21.06
C PHE A 53 28.19 17.82 -20.22
N ALA A 54 27.77 16.66 -20.77
CA ALA A 54 26.92 15.72 -20.07
C ALA A 54 27.41 14.27 -20.23
N ILE A 55 27.24 13.48 -19.17
CA ILE A 55 27.35 12.03 -19.20
C ILE A 55 26.14 11.47 -18.46
N ILE A 56 25.44 10.52 -19.07
CA ILE A 56 24.27 9.87 -18.48
C ILE A 56 24.55 8.37 -18.39
N TYR A 57 24.56 7.85 -17.17
CA TYR A 57 24.63 6.40 -16.91
C TYR A 57 23.21 5.91 -16.64
N THR A 58 22.62 5.13 -17.54
CA THR A 58 21.25 4.61 -17.44
C THR A 58 21.16 3.31 -18.25
N LEU A 59 20.09 2.54 -18.04
CA LEU A 59 19.73 1.47 -18.98
C LEU A 59 19.24 2.03 -20.30
N ASP A 60 19.44 1.27 -21.38
CA ASP A 60 18.92 1.58 -22.71
C ASP A 60 17.44 1.21 -22.82
N GLU A 61 16.78 1.74 -23.84
CA GLU A 61 15.39 1.37 -24.14
C GLU A 61 15.32 -0.11 -24.57
N GLY A 62 14.51 -0.90 -23.85
CA GLY A 62 14.35 -2.35 -24.09
C GLY A 62 15.27 -3.26 -23.28
N ASP A 63 16.22 -2.72 -22.51
CA ASP A 63 16.99 -3.51 -21.55
C ASP A 63 16.08 -4.07 -20.44
N ASP A 64 16.30 -5.33 -20.03
CA ASP A 64 15.68 -5.88 -18.81
C ASP A 64 16.45 -5.39 -17.58
N PRO A 65 15.83 -4.61 -16.66
CA PRO A 65 16.50 -4.13 -15.46
C PRO A 65 16.96 -5.24 -14.50
N PHE A 66 16.44 -6.47 -14.65
CA PHE A 66 16.84 -7.62 -13.85
C PHE A 66 17.91 -8.49 -14.50
N ASP A 67 18.32 -8.17 -15.74
CA ASP A 67 19.47 -8.78 -16.38
C ASP A 67 20.76 -8.16 -15.82
N GLU A 68 21.56 -8.98 -15.16
CA GLU A 68 22.80 -8.56 -14.52
C GLU A 68 23.85 -8.04 -15.53
N THR A 69 23.77 -8.47 -16.79
CA THR A 69 24.74 -8.10 -17.82
C THR A 69 24.68 -6.62 -18.21
N VAL A 70 23.53 -5.97 -18.00
CA VAL A 70 23.33 -4.56 -18.36
C VAL A 70 23.55 -3.58 -17.19
N TRP A 71 23.73 -4.08 -15.96
CA TRP A 71 23.82 -3.22 -14.77
C TRP A 71 25.00 -2.24 -14.77
N GLN A 72 26.09 -2.59 -15.45
CA GLN A 72 27.26 -1.72 -15.57
C GLN A 72 26.96 -0.42 -16.35
N LYS A 73 25.96 -0.43 -17.26
CA LYS A 73 25.54 0.77 -18.00
C LYS A 73 25.06 1.89 -17.06
N ALA A 74 24.29 1.52 -16.04
CA ALA A 74 23.80 2.45 -15.01
C ALA A 74 24.78 2.60 -13.83
N ASN A 75 25.72 1.66 -13.65
CA ASN A 75 26.63 1.61 -12.50
C ASN A 75 28.09 1.46 -12.97
N PRO A 76 28.73 2.53 -13.49
CA PRO A 76 30.10 2.47 -13.99
C PRO A 76 31.14 2.07 -12.92
N GLY A 77 30.82 2.25 -11.64
CA GLY A 77 31.67 1.84 -10.50
C GLY A 77 31.36 0.45 -9.93
N LEU A 78 30.53 -0.37 -10.60
CA LEU A 78 30.16 -1.70 -10.14
C LEU A 78 31.37 -2.65 -10.12
N GLY A 79 31.61 -3.30 -8.99
CA GLY A 79 32.80 -4.09 -8.69
C GLY A 79 33.89 -3.30 -7.94
N ILE A 80 33.86 -1.96 -7.98
CA ILE A 80 34.84 -1.09 -7.32
C ILE A 80 34.22 -0.42 -6.08
N CYS A 81 33.30 0.51 -6.29
CA CYS A 81 32.62 1.25 -5.22
C CYS A 81 31.24 0.68 -4.87
N LYS A 82 30.65 -0.10 -5.78
CA LYS A 82 29.40 -0.84 -5.56
C LYS A 82 29.66 -2.34 -5.67
N ARG A 83 29.09 -3.13 -4.76
CA ARG A 83 29.31 -4.59 -4.74
C ARG A 83 28.24 -5.32 -5.56
N TRP A 84 28.68 -6.33 -6.31
CA TRP A 84 27.78 -7.19 -7.08
C TRP A 84 26.74 -7.86 -6.20
N ASP A 85 27.15 -8.43 -5.05
CA ASP A 85 26.25 -9.18 -4.19
C ASP A 85 25.14 -8.30 -3.59
N ASP A 86 25.44 -7.04 -3.26
CA ASP A 86 24.43 -6.10 -2.79
C ASP A 86 23.43 -5.75 -3.90
N LEU A 87 23.93 -5.48 -5.11
CA LEU A 87 23.06 -5.17 -6.25
C LEU A 87 22.18 -6.38 -6.64
N ARG A 88 22.70 -7.60 -6.58
CA ARG A 88 21.94 -8.85 -6.76
C ARG A 88 20.86 -9.01 -5.70
N ARG A 89 21.20 -8.75 -4.43
CA ARG A 89 20.25 -8.81 -3.32
C ARG A 89 19.11 -7.80 -3.50
N LEU A 90 19.43 -6.58 -3.89
CA LEU A 90 18.46 -5.52 -4.18
C LEU A 90 17.61 -5.85 -5.40
N ALA A 91 18.20 -6.39 -6.46
CA ALA A 91 17.50 -6.84 -7.65
C ALA A 91 16.54 -7.99 -7.34
N LYS A 92 16.97 -8.98 -6.54
CA LYS A 92 16.11 -10.07 -6.08
C LYS A 92 14.93 -9.53 -5.27
N LYS A 93 15.20 -8.62 -4.32
CA LYS A 93 14.17 -7.96 -3.54
C LYS A 93 13.17 -7.22 -4.44
N ALA A 94 13.62 -6.47 -5.44
CA ALA A 94 12.75 -5.76 -6.36
C ALA A 94 12.00 -6.68 -7.34
N LYS A 95 12.61 -7.80 -7.75
CA LYS A 95 11.95 -8.79 -8.61
C LYS A 95 10.77 -9.42 -7.89
N GLU A 96 10.99 -9.75 -6.61
CA GLU A 96 9.95 -10.22 -5.72
C GLU A 96 8.98 -9.07 -5.42
N GLN A 97 9.39 -8.04 -4.68
CA GLN A 97 8.54 -6.98 -4.11
C GLN A 97 8.32 -5.80 -5.05
N VAL A 98 7.06 -5.55 -5.43
CA VAL A 98 6.68 -4.45 -6.33
C VAL A 98 7.00 -3.09 -5.72
N SER A 99 6.74 -2.90 -4.41
CA SER A 99 7.07 -1.67 -3.68
C SER A 99 8.56 -1.31 -3.75
N ALA A 100 9.44 -2.32 -3.79
CA ALA A 100 10.89 -2.13 -3.89
C ALA A 100 11.37 -1.82 -5.32
N ARG A 101 10.54 -2.07 -6.36
CA ARG A 101 10.91 -1.85 -7.77
C ARG A 101 11.22 -0.39 -8.07
N VAL A 102 10.40 0.53 -7.58
CA VAL A 102 10.59 1.97 -7.81
C VAL A 102 11.96 2.43 -7.30
N ASN A 103 12.31 2.03 -6.07
CA ASN A 103 13.60 2.35 -5.49
C ASN A 103 14.75 1.68 -6.27
N PHE A 104 14.60 0.42 -6.67
CA PHE A 104 15.62 -0.27 -7.47
C PHE A 104 15.83 0.39 -8.85
N PHE A 105 14.76 0.66 -9.59
CA PHE A 105 14.83 1.28 -10.91
C PHE A 105 15.41 2.69 -10.86
N THR A 106 14.99 3.52 -9.89
CA THR A 106 15.48 4.90 -9.79
C THR A 106 16.89 4.98 -9.21
N LYS A 107 17.17 4.30 -8.09
CA LYS A 107 18.43 4.45 -7.34
C LYS A 107 19.56 3.55 -7.83
N HIS A 108 19.23 2.49 -8.56
CA HIS A 108 20.24 1.51 -8.99
C HIS A 108 20.30 1.32 -10.50
N MET A 109 19.21 1.52 -11.23
CA MET A 109 19.21 1.46 -12.70
C MET A 109 19.16 2.84 -13.38
N ASN A 110 19.04 3.90 -12.58
CA ASN A 110 18.92 5.30 -13.02
C ASN A 110 17.78 5.54 -14.03
N VAL A 111 16.69 4.78 -13.90
CA VAL A 111 15.50 4.87 -14.75
C VAL A 111 14.46 5.78 -14.11
N TRP A 112 13.92 6.72 -14.89
CA TRP A 112 12.85 7.62 -14.44
C TRP A 112 11.49 6.93 -14.51
N VAL A 113 10.94 6.62 -13.35
CA VAL A 113 9.63 5.99 -13.19
C VAL A 113 8.56 7.03 -12.80
N THR A 114 7.29 6.66 -12.87
CA THR A 114 6.20 7.48 -12.35
C THR A 114 6.19 7.43 -10.82
N ALA A 115 5.71 8.49 -10.17
CA ALA A 115 5.76 8.65 -8.72
C ALA A 115 4.86 7.69 -7.94
N GLU A 116 3.83 7.18 -8.58
CA GLU A 116 2.96 6.15 -8.04
C GLU A 116 3.20 4.85 -8.79
N SER A 117 3.38 3.79 -8.02
CA SER A 117 3.39 2.42 -8.52
C SER A 117 2.31 1.62 -7.81
N ALA A 118 1.74 0.64 -8.50
CA ALA A 118 0.96 -0.41 -7.86
C ALA A 118 1.73 -0.96 -6.65
N TRP A 119 1.04 -1.17 -5.54
CA TRP A 119 1.67 -1.58 -4.30
C TRP A 119 1.80 -3.10 -4.18
N MET A 120 0.71 -3.83 -4.43
CA MET A 120 0.65 -5.28 -4.26
C MET A 120 0.92 -6.02 -5.58
N ASP A 121 1.67 -7.13 -5.52
CA ASP A 121 1.71 -8.10 -6.63
C ASP A 121 0.42 -8.93 -6.59
N MET A 122 -0.49 -8.65 -7.52
CA MET A 122 -1.79 -9.33 -7.54
C MET A 122 -1.67 -10.83 -7.84
N ILE A 123 -0.61 -11.30 -8.50
CA ILE A 123 -0.38 -12.74 -8.70
C ILE A 123 -0.04 -13.42 -7.36
N LYS A 124 0.68 -12.71 -6.49
CA LYS A 124 0.97 -13.21 -5.13
C LYS A 124 -0.26 -13.16 -4.25
N TRP A 125 -1.01 -12.06 -4.30
CA TRP A 125 -2.28 -11.90 -3.60
C TRP A 125 -3.27 -13.01 -3.97
N GLU A 126 -3.52 -13.24 -5.26
CA GLU A 126 -4.44 -14.29 -5.73
C GLU A 126 -4.01 -15.72 -5.38
N LYS A 127 -2.73 -15.93 -5.05
CA LYS A 127 -2.19 -17.22 -4.63
C LYS A 127 -2.23 -17.45 -3.12
N CYS A 128 -2.60 -16.46 -2.32
CA CYS A 128 -2.82 -16.65 -0.89
C CYS A 128 -3.87 -17.75 -0.68
N GLU A 129 -3.66 -18.59 0.31
CA GLU A 129 -4.60 -19.67 0.58
C GLU A 129 -5.91 -19.11 1.14
N TYR A 130 -6.97 -19.91 0.98
CA TYR A 130 -8.27 -19.54 1.48
C TYR A 130 -8.26 -19.48 3.01
N ILE A 131 -9.09 -18.61 3.57
CA ILE A 131 -9.21 -18.47 5.02
C ILE A 131 -9.62 -19.79 5.70
N ALA A 132 -9.13 -20.03 6.92
CA ALA A 132 -9.49 -21.22 7.71
C ALA A 132 -11.01 -21.29 7.98
N PRO A 133 -11.57 -22.48 8.26
CA PRO A 133 -12.99 -22.61 8.58
C PRO A 133 -13.40 -21.81 9.82
N ARG A 134 -14.65 -21.32 9.84
CA ARG A 134 -15.18 -20.46 10.90
C ARG A 134 -15.03 -21.03 12.33
N HIS A 135 -15.13 -22.36 12.49
CA HIS A 135 -14.99 -22.98 13.82
C HIS A 135 -13.57 -22.85 14.39
N GLU A 136 -12.56 -22.77 13.52
CA GLU A 136 -11.16 -22.56 13.91
C GLU A 136 -10.89 -21.08 14.15
N LEU A 137 -11.32 -20.20 13.23
CA LEU A 137 -11.13 -18.75 13.35
C LEU A 137 -11.65 -18.17 14.65
N LYS A 138 -12.80 -18.67 15.14
CA LYS A 138 -13.41 -18.24 16.41
C LYS A 138 -12.50 -18.43 17.63
N THR A 139 -11.50 -19.31 17.54
CA THR A 139 -10.55 -19.56 18.63
C THR A 139 -9.41 -18.54 18.66
N TYR A 140 -9.11 -17.91 17.51
CA TYR A 140 -8.02 -16.95 17.38
C TYR A 140 -8.46 -15.54 17.80
N PRO A 141 -7.55 -14.73 18.36
CA PRO A 141 -7.82 -13.32 18.59
C PRO A 141 -8.09 -12.60 17.26
N MET A 142 -9.09 -11.71 17.28
CA MET A 142 -9.60 -11.00 16.11
C MET A 142 -9.47 -9.48 16.29
N TRP A 143 -9.04 -8.79 15.25
CA TRP A 143 -9.07 -7.34 15.13
C TRP A 143 -9.94 -6.96 13.96
N VAL A 144 -10.69 -5.86 14.12
CA VAL A 144 -11.56 -5.34 13.07
C VAL A 144 -11.10 -3.94 12.71
N GLY A 145 -11.12 -3.63 11.43
CA GLY A 145 -10.94 -2.28 10.94
C GLY A 145 -12.13 -1.90 10.08
N VAL A 146 -12.62 -0.67 10.25
CA VAL A 146 -13.75 -0.16 9.50
C VAL A 146 -13.37 1.15 8.83
N ASP A 147 -13.61 1.23 7.53
CA ASP A 147 -13.59 2.46 6.76
C ASP A 147 -15.03 2.84 6.43
N LEU A 148 -15.57 3.73 7.25
CA LEU A 148 -16.82 4.39 6.96
C LEU A 148 -16.49 5.56 6.05
N ALA A 149 -16.46 5.34 4.75
CA ALA A 149 -16.19 6.39 3.79
C ALA A 149 -17.21 7.55 3.93
N HIS A 150 -17.05 8.59 3.11
CA HIS A 150 -18.12 9.59 2.98
C HIS A 150 -19.46 8.90 2.71
N LYS A 151 -20.53 9.44 3.31
CA LYS A 151 -21.93 8.98 3.29
C LYS A 151 -22.49 8.46 1.94
N ILE A 152 -21.83 8.73 0.82
CA ILE A 152 -22.26 8.41 -0.56
C ILE A 152 -21.35 7.39 -1.26
N ASP A 153 -20.35 6.83 -0.58
CA ASP A 153 -19.34 5.94 -1.16
C ASP A 153 -19.40 4.53 -0.55
N ILE A 154 -18.47 3.64 -0.91
CA ILE A 154 -18.40 2.29 -0.34
C ILE A 154 -17.93 2.37 1.12
N CYS A 155 -18.69 1.76 2.04
CA CYS A 155 -18.20 1.43 3.37
C CYS A 155 -17.56 0.04 3.35
N ALA A 156 -16.46 -0.12 4.08
CA ALA A 156 -15.75 -1.39 4.17
C ALA A 156 -15.44 -1.76 5.62
N ALA A 157 -15.49 -3.06 5.91
CA ALA A 157 -14.99 -3.62 7.14
C ALA A 157 -14.10 -4.83 6.84
N ALA A 158 -13.01 -4.96 7.58
CA ALA A 158 -12.07 -6.07 7.48
C ALA A 158 -11.86 -6.71 8.86
N LYS A 159 -11.95 -8.03 8.92
CA LYS A 159 -11.57 -8.84 10.07
C LYS A 159 -10.20 -9.43 9.81
N LEU A 160 -9.34 -9.39 10.83
CA LEU A 160 -8.06 -10.09 10.83
C LEU A 160 -7.99 -10.99 12.06
N TRP A 161 -7.65 -12.25 11.85
CA TRP A 161 -7.31 -13.18 12.94
C TRP A 161 -5.82 -13.50 12.88
N ARG A 162 -5.18 -13.54 14.05
CA ARG A 162 -3.78 -13.93 14.17
C ARG A 162 -3.68 -15.28 14.87
N THR A 163 -3.07 -16.23 14.19
CA THR A 163 -2.77 -17.56 14.72
C THR A 163 -1.49 -17.54 15.57
N ASP A 164 -1.31 -18.54 16.42
CA ASP A 164 -0.14 -18.66 17.30
C ASP A 164 1.19 -18.83 16.53
N ASN A 165 1.13 -19.38 15.31
CA ASN A 165 2.30 -19.54 14.44
C ASN A 165 2.58 -18.30 13.56
N GLY A 166 1.82 -17.22 13.76
CA GLY A 166 2.01 -15.93 13.09
C GLY A 166 1.38 -15.83 11.70
N HIS A 167 0.57 -16.81 11.26
CA HIS A 167 -0.28 -16.64 10.08
C HIS A 167 -1.44 -15.68 10.39
N VAL A 168 -1.85 -14.94 9.37
CA VAL A 168 -2.96 -13.98 9.43
C VAL A 168 -4.04 -14.39 8.45
N HIS A 169 -5.28 -14.43 8.96
CA HIS A 169 -6.48 -14.74 8.20
C HIS A 169 -7.32 -13.46 8.04
N ALA A 170 -7.91 -13.25 6.87
CA ALA A 170 -8.65 -12.03 6.55
C ALA A 170 -9.99 -12.29 5.86
N ASP A 171 -11.04 -11.62 6.35
CA ASP A 171 -12.36 -11.62 5.73
C ASP A 171 -12.92 -10.20 5.66
N PHE A 172 -13.83 -9.96 4.72
CA PHE A 172 -14.22 -8.61 4.32
C PHE A 172 -15.73 -8.49 4.14
N LYS A 173 -16.26 -7.31 4.47
CA LYS A 173 -17.67 -6.96 4.26
C LYS A 173 -17.75 -5.54 3.67
N PHE A 174 -18.64 -5.36 2.70
CA PHE A 174 -18.78 -4.11 1.95
C PHE A 174 -20.24 -3.70 1.82
N TRP A 175 -20.48 -2.40 1.93
CA TRP A 175 -21.80 -1.78 1.79
C TRP A 175 -21.74 -0.62 0.80
N LEU A 176 -22.79 -0.42 0.03
CA LEU A 176 -22.91 0.68 -0.92
C LEU A 176 -24.36 1.20 -0.95
N PRO A 177 -24.60 2.52 -0.87
CA PRO A 177 -25.93 3.07 -1.04
C PRO A 177 -26.38 2.95 -2.51
N GLU A 178 -27.61 2.49 -2.75
CA GLU A 178 -28.13 2.26 -4.11
C GLU A 178 -28.06 3.50 -5.00
N GLY A 179 -28.28 4.69 -4.43
CA GLY A 179 -28.17 5.97 -5.16
C GLY A 179 -26.78 6.21 -5.77
N ARG A 180 -25.73 5.50 -5.31
CA ARG A 180 -24.40 5.55 -5.94
C ARG A 180 -24.39 4.91 -7.32
N LEU A 181 -25.26 3.93 -7.60
CA LEU A 181 -25.34 3.24 -8.89
C LEU A 181 -25.74 4.19 -10.02
N GLU A 182 -26.48 5.25 -9.73
CA GLU A 182 -26.90 6.26 -10.71
C GLU A 182 -25.83 7.33 -10.96
N ARG A 183 -24.95 7.55 -9.98
CA ARG A 183 -23.93 8.63 -10.00
C ARG A 183 -22.55 8.17 -10.49
N CYS A 184 -22.30 6.87 -10.48
CA CYS A 184 -21.05 6.29 -10.96
C CYS A 184 -21.09 6.00 -12.46
N SER A 185 -19.94 5.63 -13.04
CA SER A 185 -19.91 5.26 -14.45
C SER A 185 -20.74 4.00 -14.70
N ARG A 186 -21.29 3.86 -15.91
CA ARG A 186 -22.08 2.67 -16.29
C ARG A 186 -21.34 1.35 -16.01
N GLN A 187 -20.05 1.31 -16.30
CA GLN A 187 -19.21 0.13 -16.05
C GLN A 187 -19.07 -0.18 -14.55
N GLN A 188 -18.87 0.83 -13.70
CA GLN A 188 -18.82 0.65 -12.24
C GLN A 188 -20.18 0.20 -11.70
N ALA A 189 -21.27 0.79 -12.17
CA ALA A 189 -22.62 0.39 -11.77
C ALA A 189 -22.91 -1.08 -12.12
N GLU A 190 -22.50 -1.54 -13.30
CA GLU A 190 -22.63 -2.94 -13.71
C GLU A 190 -21.78 -3.88 -12.84
N LEU A 191 -20.57 -3.48 -12.43
CA LEU A 191 -19.75 -4.25 -11.48
C LEU A 191 -20.39 -4.35 -10.10
N TYR A 192 -20.88 -3.23 -9.56
CA TYR A 192 -21.52 -3.20 -8.25
C TYR A 192 -22.79 -4.05 -8.22
N ARG A 193 -23.62 -3.99 -9.27
CA ARG A 193 -24.80 -4.86 -9.39
C ARG A 193 -24.43 -6.34 -9.41
N LYS A 194 -23.40 -6.72 -10.17
CA LYS A 194 -22.92 -8.11 -10.19
C LYS A 194 -22.43 -8.58 -8.82
N TRP A 195 -21.75 -7.73 -8.07
CA TRP A 195 -21.32 -8.10 -6.72
C TRP A 195 -22.47 -8.17 -5.73
N ALA A 196 -23.50 -7.34 -5.90
CA ALA A 196 -24.73 -7.44 -5.12
C ALA A 196 -25.49 -8.74 -5.41
N GLU A 197 -25.63 -9.13 -6.68
CA GLU A 197 -26.23 -10.42 -7.09
C GLU A 197 -25.47 -11.64 -6.56
N MET A 198 -24.18 -11.50 -6.23
CA MET A 198 -23.32 -12.54 -5.66
C MET A 198 -23.26 -12.51 -4.12
N ASP A 199 -24.05 -11.66 -3.46
CA ASP A 199 -23.99 -11.40 -2.02
C ASP A 199 -22.59 -10.98 -1.53
N LYS A 200 -21.81 -10.32 -2.40
CA LYS A 200 -20.46 -9.78 -2.10
C LYS A 200 -20.47 -8.28 -1.84
N LEU A 201 -21.55 -7.59 -2.18
CA LEU A 201 -21.72 -6.17 -1.89
C LEU A 201 -23.15 -5.94 -1.41
N ILE A 202 -23.31 -5.43 -0.20
CA ILE A 202 -24.63 -5.15 0.35
C ILE A 202 -25.09 -3.79 -0.15
N LEU A 203 -26.22 -3.75 -0.84
CA LEU A 203 -26.85 -2.49 -1.21
C LEU A 203 -27.73 -2.00 -0.06
N THR A 204 -27.53 -0.75 0.37
CA THR A 204 -28.39 -0.10 1.36
C THR A 204 -29.34 0.85 0.66
N ASP A 205 -30.58 0.91 1.13
CA ASP A 205 -31.62 1.74 0.52
C ASP A 205 -31.27 3.24 0.58
N GLY A 206 -31.53 3.95 -0.52
CA GLY A 206 -31.43 5.41 -0.60
C GLY A 206 -30.10 5.96 -1.12
N ASP A 207 -29.95 7.28 -0.97
CA ASP A 207 -28.81 8.06 -1.49
C ASP A 207 -27.59 8.11 -0.56
N VAL A 208 -27.77 7.68 0.69
CA VAL A 208 -26.79 7.76 1.77
C VAL A 208 -26.78 6.45 2.53
N ILE A 209 -25.59 6.06 2.98
CA ILE A 209 -25.38 4.87 3.79
C ILE A 209 -26.20 4.93 5.09
N ASP A 210 -26.96 3.87 5.34
CA ASP A 210 -27.63 3.66 6.62
C ASP A 210 -26.63 3.13 7.66
N HIS A 211 -26.14 4.03 8.51
CA HIS A 211 -25.22 3.69 9.59
C HIS A 211 -25.84 2.71 10.62
N ALA A 212 -27.17 2.72 10.80
CA ALA A 212 -27.83 1.80 11.73
C ALA A 212 -27.86 0.38 11.16
N GLN A 213 -28.14 0.23 9.86
CA GLN A 213 -28.05 -1.05 9.16
C GLN A 213 -26.60 -1.57 9.19
N ILE A 214 -25.61 -0.75 8.85
CA ILE A 214 -24.19 -1.16 8.92
C ILE A 214 -23.81 -1.58 10.34
N LYS A 215 -24.25 -0.84 11.36
CA LYS A 215 -23.99 -1.22 12.77
C LYS A 215 -24.52 -2.61 13.06
N SER A 216 -25.79 -2.87 12.75
CA SER A 216 -26.43 -4.16 12.98
C SER A 216 -25.72 -5.29 12.24
N ASP A 217 -25.47 -5.10 10.95
CA ASP A 217 -24.78 -6.06 10.08
C ASP A 217 -23.35 -6.37 10.55
N LEU A 218 -22.66 -5.36 11.08
CA LEU A 218 -21.30 -5.47 11.59
C LEU A 218 -21.29 -6.24 12.91
N LEU A 219 -22.18 -5.90 13.85
CA LEU A 219 -22.31 -6.58 15.14
C LEU A 219 -22.68 -8.06 14.96
N GLU A 220 -23.60 -8.37 14.06
CA GLU A 220 -23.92 -9.76 13.71
C GLU A 220 -22.72 -10.46 13.09
N TRP A 221 -22.01 -9.79 12.18
CA TRP A 221 -20.85 -10.38 11.52
C TRP A 221 -19.74 -10.70 12.53
N ILE A 222 -19.40 -9.79 13.45
CA ILE A 222 -18.36 -10.00 14.49
C ILE A 222 -18.83 -10.88 15.66
N GLY A 223 -20.15 -11.10 15.79
CA GLY A 223 -20.76 -11.77 16.93
C GLY A 223 -20.25 -13.20 17.18
N GLY A 224 -19.94 -13.50 18.44
CA GLY A 224 -19.51 -14.83 18.88
C GLY A 224 -18.07 -15.18 18.50
N GLU A 225 -17.21 -14.17 18.33
CA GLU A 225 -15.79 -14.30 18.05
C GLU A 225 -14.94 -13.53 19.08
N ASN A 226 -13.64 -13.83 19.17
CA ASN A 226 -12.73 -13.25 20.16
C ASN A 226 -12.21 -11.86 19.71
N LEU A 227 -13.11 -10.87 19.66
CA LEU A 227 -12.77 -9.49 19.29
C LEU A 227 -11.88 -8.84 20.37
N ARG A 228 -10.69 -8.39 19.96
CA ARG A 228 -9.78 -7.60 20.79
C ARG A 228 -10.05 -6.12 20.66
N GLU A 229 -10.06 -5.61 19.43
CA GLU A 229 -10.26 -4.20 19.14
C GLU A 229 -10.93 -3.98 17.79
N LEU A 230 -11.71 -2.92 17.70
CA LEU A 230 -12.23 -2.38 16.45
C LEU A 230 -11.64 -1.00 16.21
N GLY A 231 -10.80 -0.89 15.18
CA GLY A 231 -10.17 0.34 14.71
C GLY A 231 -11.03 1.08 13.70
N PHE A 232 -11.08 2.41 13.80
CA PHE A 232 -11.78 3.27 12.83
C PHE A 232 -11.10 4.65 12.70
N ASP A 233 -11.35 5.36 11.60
CA ASP A 233 -10.89 6.75 11.43
C ASP A 233 -11.81 7.74 12.17
N PRO A 234 -11.27 8.56 13.11
CA PRO A 234 -12.09 9.49 13.89
C PRO A 234 -12.92 10.48 13.07
N TRP A 235 -12.40 10.90 11.92
CA TRP A 235 -13.01 11.95 11.10
C TRP A 235 -14.31 11.51 10.43
N SER A 236 -14.47 10.22 10.14
CA SER A 236 -15.59 9.73 9.35
C SER A 236 -16.68 9.05 10.17
N ALA A 237 -16.40 8.67 11.42
CA ALA A 237 -17.24 7.71 12.16
C ALA A 237 -17.67 8.15 13.57
N MET A 238 -17.52 9.42 13.98
CA MET A 238 -17.77 9.83 15.38
C MET A 238 -19.17 9.49 15.92
N GLN A 239 -20.24 9.57 15.11
CA GLN A 239 -21.58 9.16 15.56
C GLN A 239 -21.75 7.63 15.59
N PHE A 240 -21.07 6.92 14.69
CA PHE A 240 -21.10 5.46 14.61
C PHE A 240 -20.32 4.83 15.76
N SER A 241 -19.20 5.43 16.17
CA SER A 241 -18.39 4.96 17.29
C SER A 241 -19.14 5.07 18.61
N LEU A 242 -19.87 6.16 18.87
CA LEU A 242 -20.72 6.28 20.06
C LEU A 242 -21.74 5.14 20.13
N ALA A 243 -22.41 4.85 19.00
CA ALA A 243 -23.41 3.78 18.95
C ALA A 243 -22.82 2.38 19.14
N LEU A 244 -21.57 2.12 18.70
CA LEU A 244 -20.88 0.86 18.95
C LEU A 244 -20.34 0.76 20.38
N ALA A 245 -19.95 1.88 21.00
CA ALA A 245 -19.48 1.92 22.38
C ALA A 245 -20.57 1.51 23.36
N GLU A 246 -21.82 1.90 23.09
CA GLU A 246 -23.01 1.49 23.88
C GLU A 246 -23.22 -0.04 23.91
N GLU A 247 -22.72 -0.77 22.91
CA GLU A 247 -22.80 -2.24 22.83
C GLU A 247 -21.59 -2.94 23.48
N GLY A 248 -20.69 -2.18 24.12
CA GLY A 248 -19.50 -2.72 24.79
C GLY A 248 -18.36 -3.14 23.85
N ILE A 249 -18.35 -2.67 22.60
CA ILE A 249 -17.28 -2.97 21.64
C ILE A 249 -15.99 -2.19 22.03
N PRO A 250 -14.82 -2.85 22.08
CA PRO A 250 -13.54 -2.19 22.36
C PRO A 250 -13.08 -1.37 21.14
N LEU A 251 -13.52 -0.12 21.09
CA LEU A 251 -13.24 0.80 20.00
C LEU A 251 -11.92 1.53 20.17
N VAL A 252 -11.16 1.66 19.08
CA VAL A 252 -9.92 2.44 19.05
C VAL A 252 -9.88 3.37 17.85
N GLU A 253 -9.58 4.62 18.12
CA GLU A 253 -9.32 5.62 17.10
C GLU A 253 -7.98 5.37 16.41
N VAL A 254 -8.00 5.22 15.08
CA VAL A 254 -6.81 5.06 14.24
C VAL A 254 -6.80 6.15 13.19
N PRO A 255 -6.19 7.31 13.49
CA PRO A 255 -6.02 8.37 12.50
C PRO A 255 -5.28 7.86 11.27
N GLN A 256 -5.80 8.13 10.07
CA GLN A 256 -5.26 7.68 8.79
C GLN A 256 -3.99 8.47 8.42
N THR A 257 -2.88 8.16 9.10
CA THR A 257 -1.59 8.84 8.96
C THR A 257 -0.50 7.84 8.57
N VAL A 258 0.58 8.34 7.94
CA VAL A 258 1.77 7.53 7.59
C VAL A 258 2.29 6.73 8.78
N ARG A 259 2.31 7.35 9.98
CA ARG A 259 2.76 6.73 11.21
C ARG A 259 1.96 5.46 11.57
N ASN A 260 0.65 5.47 11.36
CA ASN A 260 -0.22 4.38 11.78
C ASN A 260 -0.34 3.28 10.72
N LEU A 261 -0.23 3.63 9.43
CA LEU A 261 -0.50 2.69 8.33
C LEU A 261 0.75 2.13 7.66
N SER A 262 1.88 2.84 7.67
CA SER A 262 3.08 2.42 6.92
C SER A 262 3.55 1.01 7.31
N GLU A 263 3.69 0.75 8.61
CA GLU A 263 4.13 -0.57 9.09
C GLU A 263 3.06 -1.65 8.88
N ALA A 264 1.77 -1.30 9.00
CA ALA A 264 0.67 -2.22 8.72
C ALA A 264 0.66 -2.67 7.25
N MET A 265 0.90 -1.75 6.32
CA MET A 265 1.08 -2.09 4.90
C MET A 265 2.28 -3.00 4.71
N LYS A 266 3.48 -2.60 5.19
CA LYS A 266 4.71 -3.40 5.03
C LYS A 266 4.56 -4.81 5.59
N GLU A 267 3.92 -4.97 6.76
CA GLU A 267 3.67 -6.29 7.35
C GLU A 267 2.71 -7.11 6.48
N THR A 268 1.62 -6.51 5.99
CA THR A 268 0.69 -7.19 5.08
C THR A 268 1.42 -7.69 3.82
N GLU A 269 2.26 -6.85 3.21
CA GLU A 269 3.09 -7.25 2.07
C GLU A 269 4.03 -8.41 2.45
N SER A 270 4.73 -8.29 3.58
CA SER A 270 5.62 -9.35 4.08
C SER A 270 4.91 -10.70 4.24
N LEU A 271 3.72 -10.70 4.86
CA LEU A 271 2.92 -11.91 5.11
C LEU A 271 2.43 -12.54 3.80
N VAL A 272 1.93 -11.76 2.85
CA VAL A 272 1.51 -12.24 1.53
C VAL A 272 2.69 -12.90 0.81
N TYR A 273 3.85 -12.27 0.85
CA TYR A 273 5.04 -12.76 0.17
C TYR A 273 5.64 -14.01 0.81
N ALA A 274 5.52 -14.11 2.13
CA ALA A 274 5.92 -15.29 2.90
C ALA A 274 4.92 -16.46 2.80
N GLY A 275 3.76 -16.27 2.16
CA GLY A 275 2.69 -17.27 2.13
C GLY A 275 2.03 -17.50 3.49
N ARG A 276 2.01 -16.46 4.33
CA ARG A 276 1.43 -16.48 5.70
C ARG A 276 0.17 -15.65 5.84
N PHE A 277 -0.24 -14.97 4.76
CA PHE A 277 -1.50 -14.25 4.70
C PHE A 277 -2.53 -15.09 3.95
N HIS A 278 -3.72 -15.20 4.53
CA HIS A 278 -4.83 -16.01 4.03
C HIS A 278 -6.07 -15.14 3.94
N HIS A 279 -6.85 -15.25 2.87
CA HIS A 279 -8.03 -14.40 2.73
C HIS A 279 -9.22 -15.10 2.07
N SER A 280 -10.42 -14.56 2.25
CA SER A 280 -11.67 -15.14 1.73
C SER A 280 -11.86 -15.02 0.20
N ASN A 281 -10.80 -14.67 -0.53
CA ASN A 281 -10.80 -14.39 -1.98
C ASN A 281 -11.96 -13.51 -2.44
N HIS A 282 -12.25 -12.43 -1.69
CA HIS A 282 -13.40 -11.59 -1.93
C HIS A 282 -13.21 -10.71 -3.19
N PRO A 283 -14.11 -10.75 -4.19
CA PRO A 283 -13.88 -10.09 -5.49
C PRO A 283 -13.79 -8.57 -5.39
N VAL A 284 -14.60 -7.94 -4.53
CA VAL A 284 -14.53 -6.49 -4.26
C VAL A 284 -13.17 -6.12 -3.66
N MET A 285 -12.66 -6.92 -2.72
CA MET A 285 -11.36 -6.69 -2.08
C MET A 285 -10.22 -6.85 -3.07
N ASN A 286 -10.24 -7.90 -3.90
CA ASN A 286 -9.21 -8.13 -4.92
C ASN A 286 -9.12 -6.96 -5.89
N TRP A 287 -10.28 -6.43 -6.32
CA TRP A 287 -10.34 -5.25 -7.17
C TRP A 287 -9.77 -4.01 -6.47
N MET A 288 -10.20 -3.73 -5.23
CA MET A 288 -9.68 -2.58 -4.48
C MET A 288 -8.18 -2.69 -4.18
N MET A 289 -7.69 -3.89 -3.88
CA MET A 289 -6.28 -4.15 -3.64
C MET A 289 -5.41 -3.83 -4.87
N SER A 290 -5.91 -4.16 -6.07
CA SER A 290 -5.23 -3.84 -7.33
C SER A 290 -5.12 -2.35 -7.62
N ASN A 291 -5.97 -1.53 -6.98
CA ASN A 291 -5.97 -0.08 -7.13
C ASN A 291 -4.98 0.63 -6.20
N VAL A 292 -4.47 -0.04 -5.16
CA VAL A 292 -3.60 0.59 -4.16
C VAL A 292 -2.27 0.95 -4.80
N THR A 293 -1.92 2.23 -4.72
CA THR A 293 -0.60 2.72 -5.09
C THR A 293 0.14 3.28 -3.90
N VAL A 294 1.46 3.29 -3.98
CA VAL A 294 2.33 3.88 -2.96
C VAL A 294 3.37 4.78 -3.59
N LYS A 295 3.78 5.76 -2.79
CA LYS A 295 4.93 6.61 -3.06
C LYS A 295 5.78 6.67 -1.78
N PRO A 296 6.91 5.95 -1.73
CA PRO A 296 7.78 5.97 -0.57
C PRO A 296 8.27 7.38 -0.24
N ASP A 297 8.28 7.75 1.04
CA ASP A 297 8.91 8.97 1.51
C ASP A 297 10.45 8.81 1.64
N LYS A 298 11.15 9.83 2.16
CA LYS A 298 12.62 9.78 2.33
C LYS A 298 13.09 8.70 3.31
N ASN A 299 12.22 8.21 4.18
CA ASN A 299 12.49 7.21 5.20
C ASN A 299 11.90 5.83 4.80
N ASP A 300 11.57 5.64 3.52
CA ASP A 300 10.90 4.45 2.99
C ASP A 300 9.55 4.12 3.67
N ASN A 301 8.88 5.12 4.26
CA ASN A 301 7.50 4.94 4.70
C ASN A 301 6.55 5.01 3.51
N ILE A 302 5.47 4.25 3.61
CA ILE A 302 4.44 4.18 2.57
C ILE A 302 3.08 4.54 3.16
N PHE A 303 2.19 5.00 2.30
CA PHE A 303 0.82 5.35 2.64
C PHE A 303 -0.08 4.93 1.47
N PRO A 304 -1.29 4.41 1.72
CA PRO A 304 -2.16 3.95 0.65
C PRO A 304 -2.66 5.16 -0.14
N ASN A 305 -2.39 5.16 -1.43
CA ASN A 305 -2.90 6.13 -2.40
C ASN A 305 -3.68 5.40 -3.50
N LYS A 306 -4.27 6.19 -4.38
CA LYS A 306 -4.97 5.73 -5.58
C LYS A 306 -4.59 6.62 -6.75
N SER A 307 -4.38 6.01 -7.92
CA SER A 307 -3.93 6.77 -9.10
C SER A 307 -5.03 7.56 -9.80
N THR A 308 -6.30 7.24 -9.52
CA THR A 308 -7.43 8.02 -10.02
C THR A 308 -8.44 8.30 -8.91
N PRO A 309 -9.17 9.43 -8.94
CA PRO A 309 -10.22 9.72 -7.97
C PRO A 309 -11.32 8.64 -7.91
N GLU A 310 -11.62 8.00 -9.05
CA GLU A 310 -12.66 7.00 -9.22
C GLU A 310 -12.28 5.63 -8.63
N ALA A 311 -10.98 5.35 -8.50
CA ALA A 311 -10.50 4.13 -7.89
C ALA A 311 -10.89 4.05 -6.40
N LYS A 312 -11.11 2.81 -5.93
CA LYS A 312 -11.55 2.52 -4.57
C LYS A 312 -10.51 1.68 -3.85
N ILE A 313 -10.24 2.06 -2.61
CA ILE A 313 -9.24 1.45 -1.72
C ILE A 313 -9.76 1.33 -0.28
N ASP A 314 -11.06 1.51 -0.07
CA ASP A 314 -11.73 1.54 1.24
C ASP A 314 -11.53 0.21 1.99
N GLY A 315 -11.63 -0.92 1.27
CA GLY A 315 -11.31 -2.26 1.78
C GLY A 315 -9.87 -2.41 2.28
N PRO A 316 -8.85 -2.14 1.44
CA PRO A 316 -7.46 -2.09 1.87
C PRO A 316 -7.21 -1.17 3.07
N VAL A 317 -7.79 0.04 3.10
CA VAL A 317 -7.65 0.98 4.22
C VAL A 317 -8.24 0.42 5.52
N ALA A 318 -9.44 -0.17 5.47
CA ALA A 318 -10.03 -0.88 6.60
C ALA A 318 -9.13 -2.03 7.08
N MET A 319 -8.56 -2.81 6.16
CA MET A 319 -7.64 -3.90 6.50
C MET A 319 -6.34 -3.40 7.13
N PHE A 320 -5.73 -2.33 6.62
CA PHE A 320 -4.52 -1.74 7.22
C PHE A 320 -4.81 -1.15 8.60
N THR A 321 -6.02 -0.63 8.81
CA THR A 321 -6.48 -0.17 10.12
C THR A 321 -6.55 -1.33 11.12
N ALA A 322 -7.15 -2.46 10.72
CA ALA A 322 -7.16 -3.69 11.53
C ALA A 322 -5.74 -4.20 11.82
N MET A 323 -4.89 -4.24 10.79
CA MET A 323 -3.50 -4.71 10.89
C MET A 323 -2.66 -3.80 11.80
N SER A 324 -2.88 -2.49 11.76
CA SER A 324 -2.24 -1.53 12.67
C SER A 324 -2.57 -1.86 14.13
N ARG A 325 -3.84 -2.13 14.45
CA ARG A 325 -4.25 -2.56 15.80
C ARG A 325 -3.69 -3.91 16.19
N MET A 326 -3.68 -4.87 15.26
CA MET A 326 -3.05 -6.16 15.46
C MET A 326 -1.54 -6.05 15.74
N LEU A 327 -0.83 -5.09 15.14
CA LEU A 327 0.59 -4.90 15.41
C LEU A 327 0.86 -4.22 16.74
N VAL A 328 0.04 -3.24 17.13
CA VAL A 328 0.18 -2.51 18.39
C VAL A 328 -0.20 -3.40 19.58
N ASN A 329 -1.28 -4.18 19.46
CA ASN A 329 -1.87 -4.97 20.55
C ASN A 329 -1.90 -6.49 20.27
N GLY A 330 -1.07 -6.99 19.34
CA GLY A 330 -0.89 -8.42 19.06
C GLY A 330 0.43 -9.00 19.56
N GLY A 331 1.22 -8.22 20.29
CA GLY A 331 2.12 -8.77 21.32
C GLY A 331 1.25 -9.29 22.46
N GLU A 332 1.62 -10.45 23.02
CA GLU A 332 0.88 -11.21 24.02
C GLU A 332 0.00 -10.36 24.93
N PRO A 333 -1.23 -10.83 25.30
CA PRO A 333 -1.95 -10.17 26.38
C PRO A 333 -0.94 -10.00 27.51
N GLU A 334 -0.77 -8.79 28.03
CA GLU A 334 -0.12 -8.62 29.32
C GLU A 334 -0.82 -9.63 30.22
N LEU A 335 -0.17 -10.75 30.48
CA LEU A 335 -0.58 -11.65 31.53
C LEU A 335 -0.55 -10.73 32.72
N ASP A 336 -1.74 -10.33 33.19
CA ASP A 336 -1.87 -9.69 34.47
C ASP A 336 -1.01 -10.52 35.40
N LEU A 337 -0.05 -9.87 36.05
CA LEU A 337 0.89 -10.56 36.92
C LEU A 337 0.12 -11.46 37.89
N SER A 338 -1.08 -11.05 38.27
CA SER A 338 -2.04 -11.82 39.05
C SER A 338 -2.49 -13.12 38.36
N GLU A 339 -2.89 -13.07 37.09
CA GLU A 339 -3.26 -14.26 36.31
C GLU A 339 -2.08 -15.22 36.09
N HIS A 340 -0.88 -14.68 35.83
CA HIS A 340 0.33 -15.49 35.71
C HIS A 340 0.67 -16.19 37.04
N LEU A 341 0.66 -15.45 38.14
CA LEU A 341 0.93 -15.98 39.48
C LEU A 341 -0.10 -17.06 39.85
N VAL A 342 -1.38 -16.86 39.55
CA VAL A 342 -2.43 -17.87 39.77
C VAL A 342 -2.19 -19.11 38.91
N SER A 343 -1.77 -18.95 37.65
CA SER A 343 -1.49 -20.08 36.74
C SER A 343 -0.34 -20.98 37.21
N VAL A 344 0.63 -20.44 37.95
CA VAL A 344 1.74 -21.20 38.56
C VAL A 344 1.48 -21.58 40.03
N GLY A 345 0.24 -21.42 40.50
CA GLY A 345 -0.22 -21.86 41.83
C GLY A 345 0.10 -20.88 42.97
N ILE A 346 0.54 -19.66 42.65
CA ILE A 346 0.79 -18.60 43.63
C ILE A 346 -0.49 -17.74 43.71
N ARG A 347 -1.27 -17.92 44.78
CA ARG A 347 -2.45 -17.07 45.01
C ARG A 347 -2.01 -15.65 45.36
N SER A 348 -2.52 -14.64 44.66
CA SER A 348 -2.41 -13.25 45.10
C SER A 348 -3.18 -13.07 46.42
N LEU A 349 -2.63 -12.26 47.33
CA LEU A 349 -3.24 -11.93 48.63
C LEU A 349 -4.39 -10.95 48.50
#